data_AF-A0A9E0TQ04-F1
#
_entry.id   AF-A0A9E0TQ04-F1
#
_cell.length_a   1.000
_cell.length_b   1.000
_cell.length_c   1.000
_cell.angle_alpha   90.00
_cell.angle_beta   90.00
_cell.angle_gamma   90.00
#
_symmetry.space_group_name_H-M   'P 1'
#
loop_
_entity.id
_entity.type
_entity.pdbx_description
1 polymer ?
#
loop_
_entity_poly.entity_id
_entity_poly.type
_entity_poly.pdbx_seq_one_letter_code
_entity_poly.pdbx_strand_id
1 'polypeptide(L)'
;MSYDLYLDRSAPVTSGEFGAYFSQRPNFRNENGQAVYENKDTGVYFIFTLATEGDDEPTHKVSFNLNFFRPHFFAREAASELAAVIAAFGFAVHDPQNDGMGDVPFSEEGFQRGWDHGNAFGYRAMLRSKTPPPVIHSRPTAELDAVWRWNWRKAATQDELGDEIFVPRIFWVVGDGKLSSAAVWPDGIPELVPSVDLYFIGRDKLAPRRLFRREQDTCIVPRSALEQALGPMTADRHPLPSRLFKGTNELKDVRRFVTGLRRNAVNTTVVSMDQVLNQELVDQARSP
;
A
#
# COMPACT_ATOMS: atom_id res chain seq x y z
N MET A 1 19.67 1.04 -2.65
CA MET A 1 19.64 1.20 -4.12
C MET A 1 18.31 1.82 -4.48
N SER A 2 18.32 2.81 -5.35
CA SER A 2 17.17 3.61 -5.73
C SER A 2 17.14 3.85 -7.23
N TYR A 3 15.97 4.26 -7.68
CA TYR A 3 15.73 4.85 -8.97
C TYR A 3 15.66 6.37 -8.78
N ASP A 4 16.52 7.08 -9.49
CA ASP A 4 16.72 8.51 -9.34
C ASP A 4 16.46 9.20 -10.66
N LEU A 5 15.49 10.11 -10.70
CA LEU A 5 15.23 10.95 -11.86
C LEU A 5 15.60 12.39 -11.56
N TYR A 6 16.14 13.07 -12.56
CA TYR A 6 16.48 14.48 -12.45
C TYR A 6 15.56 15.31 -13.31
N LEU A 7 14.93 16.30 -12.69
CA LEU A 7 13.92 17.15 -13.31
C LEU A 7 14.50 18.54 -13.52
N ASP A 8 14.40 19.03 -14.74
CA ASP A 8 14.98 20.30 -15.13
C ASP A 8 14.00 21.16 -15.92
N ARG A 9 14.12 22.48 -15.77
CA ARG A 9 13.38 23.46 -16.56
C ARG A 9 14.21 24.73 -16.64
N SER A 10 13.99 25.52 -17.70
CA SER A 10 14.76 26.74 -17.94
C SER A 10 14.64 27.78 -16.81
N ALA A 11 13.47 27.90 -16.19
CA ALA A 11 13.22 28.81 -15.07
C ALA A 11 13.57 28.17 -13.71
N PRO A 12 14.21 28.89 -12.78
CA PRO A 12 14.42 28.38 -11.43
C PRO A 12 13.12 27.97 -10.74
N VAL A 13 13.16 26.89 -9.94
CA VAL A 13 12.07 26.52 -9.04
C VAL A 13 12.39 27.11 -7.68
N THR A 14 11.51 27.99 -7.17
CA THR A 14 11.74 28.57 -5.85
C THR A 14 11.27 27.62 -4.75
N SER A 15 11.91 27.67 -3.58
CA SER A 15 11.46 26.92 -2.39
C SER A 15 9.99 27.24 -2.04
N GLY A 16 9.56 28.49 -2.22
CA GLY A 16 8.18 28.91 -2.01
C GLY A 16 7.19 28.25 -2.97
N GLU A 17 7.49 28.24 -4.28
CA GLU A 17 6.66 27.58 -5.31
C GLU A 17 6.57 26.06 -5.08
N PHE A 18 7.72 25.43 -4.80
CA PHE A 18 7.83 24.01 -4.52
C PHE A 18 7.00 23.62 -3.28
N GLY A 19 7.20 24.32 -2.16
CA GLY A 19 6.45 24.07 -0.93
C GLY A 19 4.95 24.31 -1.10
N ALA A 20 4.56 25.40 -1.77
CA ALA A 20 3.16 25.72 -2.03
C ALA A 20 2.45 24.62 -2.83
N TYR A 21 3.09 24.09 -3.88
CA TYR A 21 2.54 23.00 -4.68
C TYR A 21 2.30 21.73 -3.84
N PHE A 22 3.32 21.24 -3.14
CA PHE A 22 3.22 19.95 -2.42
C PHE A 22 2.35 20.02 -1.16
N SER A 23 2.25 21.19 -0.51
CA SER A 23 1.39 21.36 0.68
C SER A 23 -0.11 21.22 0.42
N GLN A 24 -0.54 21.32 -0.84
CA GLN A 24 -1.94 21.15 -1.24
C GLN A 24 -2.28 19.71 -1.64
N ARG A 25 -1.27 18.83 -1.76
CA ARG A 25 -1.45 17.46 -2.23
C ARG A 25 -1.59 16.49 -1.05
N PRO A 26 -2.50 15.51 -1.14
CA PRO A 26 -2.60 14.47 -0.13
C PRO A 26 -1.29 13.67 -0.05
N ASN A 27 -1.02 13.08 1.12
CA ASN A 27 0.14 12.22 1.39
C ASN A 27 1.53 12.87 1.32
N PHE A 28 1.65 14.17 1.00
CA PHE A 28 2.93 14.88 1.04
C PHE A 28 3.17 15.60 2.36
N ARG A 29 4.43 15.58 2.81
CA ARG A 29 4.97 16.46 3.85
C ARG A 29 6.19 17.20 3.30
N ASN A 30 6.24 18.51 3.55
CA ASN A 30 7.37 19.35 3.15
C ASN A 30 8.34 19.52 4.32
N GLU A 31 9.59 19.13 4.14
CA GLU A 31 10.64 19.18 5.15
C GLU A 31 11.96 19.61 4.50
N ASN A 32 12.50 20.78 4.88
CA ASN A 32 13.84 21.24 4.48
C ASN A 32 14.16 21.15 2.96
N GLY A 33 13.25 21.61 2.10
CA GLY A 33 13.45 21.54 0.64
C GLY A 33 13.13 20.17 0.02
N GLN A 34 12.59 19.24 0.82
CA GLN A 34 12.11 17.95 0.36
C GLN A 34 10.59 17.87 0.46
N ALA A 35 9.97 17.23 -0.52
CA ALA A 35 8.58 16.80 -0.46
C ALA A 35 8.55 15.28 -0.34
N VAL A 36 8.26 14.80 0.86
CA VAL A 36 8.19 13.37 1.19
C VAL A 36 6.76 12.89 0.97
N TYR A 37 6.58 11.96 0.04
CA TYR A 37 5.33 11.25 -0.16
C TYR A 37 5.27 10.02 0.76
N GLU A 38 4.17 9.84 1.48
CA GLU A 38 3.88 8.61 2.21
C GLU A 38 2.37 8.34 2.20
N ASN A 39 1.94 7.30 1.48
CA ASN A 39 0.58 6.81 1.57
C ASN A 39 0.48 5.71 2.62
N LYS A 40 -0.14 6.02 3.75
CA LYS A 40 -0.25 5.09 4.88
C LYS A 40 -1.12 3.86 4.58
N ASP A 41 -2.07 3.97 3.65
CA ASP A 41 -2.97 2.87 3.30
C ASP A 41 -2.26 1.86 2.37
N THR A 42 -1.45 2.32 1.42
CA THR A 42 -0.72 1.46 0.47
C THR A 42 0.70 1.11 0.92
N GLY A 43 1.28 1.92 1.81
CA GLY A 43 2.67 1.85 2.25
C GLY A 43 3.69 2.36 1.22
N VAL A 44 3.25 2.99 0.14
CA VAL A 44 4.15 3.58 -0.86
C VAL A 44 4.73 4.90 -0.34
N TYR A 45 6.02 5.09 -0.57
CA TYR A 45 6.73 6.32 -0.27
C TYR A 45 7.85 6.59 -1.28
N PHE A 46 8.13 7.87 -1.49
CA PHE A 46 9.20 8.40 -2.33
C PHE A 46 9.41 9.87 -1.97
N ILE A 47 10.42 10.50 -2.55
CA ILE A 47 10.79 11.87 -2.21
C ILE A 47 11.16 12.67 -3.45
N PHE A 48 10.73 13.94 -3.46
CA PHE A 48 11.30 14.96 -4.33
C PHE A 48 12.22 15.86 -3.49
N THR A 49 13.40 16.18 -4.01
CA THR A 49 14.33 17.11 -3.35
C THR A 49 14.62 18.28 -4.27
N LEU A 50 14.37 19.50 -3.79
CA LEU A 50 14.76 20.73 -4.45
C LEU A 50 16.28 20.92 -4.34
N ALA A 51 16.95 21.25 -5.44
CA ALA A 51 18.37 21.54 -5.43
C ALA A 51 18.67 22.77 -4.55
N THR A 52 19.76 22.70 -3.78
CA THR A 52 20.23 23.79 -2.93
C THR A 52 21.29 24.64 -3.63
N GLU A 53 21.30 25.95 -3.36
CA GLU A 53 22.38 26.83 -3.83
C GLU A 53 23.70 26.45 -3.16
N GLY A 54 24.74 26.17 -3.96
CA GLY A 54 26.08 25.85 -3.47
C GLY A 54 26.51 24.38 -3.60
N ASP A 55 25.65 23.51 -4.13
CA ASP A 55 26.12 22.22 -4.64
C ASP A 55 27.02 22.49 -5.86
N ASP A 56 28.21 21.88 -5.91
CA ASP A 56 29.16 22.04 -7.03
C ASP A 56 28.59 21.46 -8.36
N GLU A 57 27.47 20.73 -8.30
CA GLU A 57 26.74 20.14 -9.44
C GLU A 57 25.21 20.08 -9.24
N PRO A 58 24.42 21.15 -9.45
CA PRO A 58 23.06 20.93 -9.87
C PRO A 58 22.85 21.55 -11.24
N THR A 59 23.13 20.76 -12.28
CA THR A 59 22.50 20.96 -13.59
C THR A 59 20.97 20.90 -13.47
N HIS A 60 20.43 20.16 -12.49
CA HIS A 60 19.00 19.89 -12.35
C HIS A 60 18.36 20.65 -11.19
N LYS A 61 17.04 20.93 -11.29
CA LYS A 61 16.31 21.74 -10.29
C LYS A 61 15.68 20.92 -9.19
N VAL A 62 15.19 19.73 -9.53
CA VAL A 62 14.55 18.81 -8.58
C VAL A 62 15.03 17.39 -8.87
N SER A 63 15.32 16.60 -7.85
CA SER A 63 15.50 15.15 -7.99
C SER A 63 14.30 14.40 -7.44
N PHE A 64 13.98 13.26 -8.03
CA PHE A 64 12.99 12.30 -7.58
C PHE A 64 13.69 11.00 -7.22
N ASN A 65 13.37 10.41 -6.07
CA ASN A 65 13.98 9.15 -5.61
C ASN A 65 12.90 8.14 -5.19
N LEU A 66 13.00 6.93 -5.75
CA LEU A 66 12.16 5.78 -5.42
C LEU A 66 13.01 4.54 -5.15
N ASN A 67 12.84 3.92 -3.99
CA ASN A 67 13.66 2.78 -3.59
C ASN A 67 13.39 1.52 -4.44
N PHE A 68 14.45 0.75 -4.73
CA PHE A 68 14.32 -0.63 -5.22
C PHE A 68 14.09 -1.62 -4.08
N PHE A 69 13.95 -2.89 -4.44
CA PHE A 69 13.58 -3.98 -3.55
C PHE A 69 12.26 -3.67 -2.86
N ARG A 70 11.28 -3.27 -3.68
CA ARG A 70 9.92 -2.94 -3.28
C ARG A 70 8.91 -3.71 -4.12
N PRO A 71 7.66 -3.80 -3.66
CA PRO A 71 6.57 -4.34 -4.47
C PRO A 71 6.34 -3.52 -5.74
N HIS A 72 5.91 -4.17 -6.82
CA HIS A 72 5.72 -3.55 -8.14
C HIS A 72 4.81 -2.31 -8.15
N PHE A 73 3.86 -2.21 -7.21
CA PHE A 73 2.93 -1.09 -7.14
C PHE A 73 3.58 0.23 -6.70
N PHE A 74 4.84 0.21 -6.21
CA PHE A 74 5.60 1.42 -5.89
C PHE A 74 5.77 2.33 -7.10
N ALA A 75 6.23 1.79 -8.23
CA ALA A 75 6.36 2.56 -9.46
C ALA A 75 4.99 3.01 -9.99
N ARG A 76 3.96 2.16 -9.90
CA ARG A 76 2.62 2.49 -10.39
C ARG A 76 2.02 3.70 -9.68
N GLU A 77 2.11 3.73 -8.34
CA GLU A 77 1.58 4.85 -7.56
C GLU A 77 2.45 6.10 -7.71
N ALA A 78 3.78 5.96 -7.77
CA ALA A 78 4.68 7.08 -7.98
C ALA A 78 4.52 7.72 -9.37
N ALA A 79 4.19 6.92 -10.41
CA ALA A 79 4.07 7.39 -11.79
C ALA A 79 3.06 8.54 -11.92
N SER A 80 1.87 8.42 -11.31
CA SER A 80 0.83 9.46 -11.40
C SER A 80 1.23 10.75 -10.68
N GLU A 81 1.92 10.64 -9.54
CA GLU A 81 2.41 11.82 -8.81
C GLU A 81 3.56 12.50 -9.53
N LEU A 82 4.47 11.72 -10.10
CA LEU A 82 5.57 12.21 -10.92
C LEU A 82 5.05 12.90 -12.19
N ALA A 83 4.07 12.31 -12.87
CA ALA A 83 3.42 12.92 -14.03
C ALA A 83 2.78 14.27 -13.67
N ALA A 84 2.10 14.35 -12.54
CA ALA A 84 1.48 15.59 -12.06
C ALA A 84 2.52 16.67 -11.76
N VAL A 85 3.64 16.33 -11.11
CA VAL A 85 4.75 17.25 -10.84
C VAL A 85 5.36 17.76 -12.15
N ILE A 86 5.66 16.85 -13.09
CA ILE A 86 6.24 17.22 -14.39
C ILE A 86 5.33 18.19 -15.14
N ALA A 87 4.02 17.90 -15.18
CA ALA A 87 3.04 18.75 -15.83
C ALA A 87 2.89 20.12 -15.15
N ALA A 88 2.90 20.16 -13.81
CA ALA A 88 2.71 21.40 -13.05
C ALA A 88 3.87 22.38 -13.21
N PHE A 89 5.11 21.88 -13.25
CA PHE A 89 6.31 22.71 -13.32
C PHE A 89 6.88 22.84 -14.73
N GLY A 90 6.43 22.02 -15.68
CA GLY A 90 6.96 21.99 -17.05
C GLY A 90 8.36 21.39 -17.12
N PHE A 91 8.63 20.32 -16.37
CA PHE A 91 9.95 19.71 -16.31
C PHE A 91 10.25 18.85 -17.55
N ALA A 92 11.50 18.90 -18.01
CA ALA A 92 12.15 17.82 -18.73
C ALA A 92 12.70 16.80 -17.72
N VAL A 93 12.71 15.53 -18.11
CA VAL A 93 13.21 14.43 -17.26
C VAL A 93 14.51 13.91 -17.85
N HIS A 94 15.53 13.80 -17.00
CA HIS A 94 16.75 13.07 -17.27
C HIS A 94 16.73 11.78 -16.43
N ASP A 95 16.74 10.65 -17.12
CA ASP A 95 16.77 9.32 -16.52
C ASP A 95 18.16 8.69 -16.78
N PRO A 96 19.03 8.62 -15.76
CA PRO A 96 20.39 8.12 -15.90
C PRO A 96 20.49 6.59 -15.82
N GLN A 97 19.38 5.87 -15.59
CA GLN A 97 19.44 4.43 -15.38
C GLN A 97 19.69 3.69 -16.71
N ASN A 98 20.50 2.63 -16.64
CA ASN A 98 20.59 1.66 -17.74
C ASN A 98 19.21 1.03 -17.96
N ASP A 99 18.75 1.00 -19.21
CA ASP A 99 17.40 0.60 -19.60
C ASP A 99 16.25 1.47 -19.02
N GLY A 100 16.59 2.66 -18.51
CA GLY A 100 15.64 3.71 -18.17
C GLY A 100 15.10 4.43 -19.41
N MET A 101 14.41 5.55 -19.20
CA MET A 101 13.86 6.36 -20.30
C MET A 101 14.93 7.14 -21.09
N GLY A 102 16.09 7.43 -20.49
CA GLY A 102 17.05 8.39 -21.05
C GLY A 102 16.50 9.82 -21.07
N ASP A 103 16.82 10.57 -22.13
CA ASP A 103 16.45 12.00 -22.31
C ASP A 103 15.17 12.21 -23.13
N VAL A 104 14.24 11.26 -23.09
CA VAL A 104 12.97 11.34 -23.83
C VAL A 104 11.87 11.97 -22.98
N PRO A 105 10.80 12.51 -23.59
CA PRO A 105 9.64 12.98 -22.83
C PRO A 105 9.12 11.90 -21.87
N PHE A 106 8.77 12.33 -20.66
CA PHE A 106 8.25 11.43 -19.64
C PHE A 106 7.05 10.63 -20.15
N SER A 107 7.08 9.33 -19.86
CA SER A 107 5.92 8.46 -20.00
C SER A 107 5.83 7.56 -18.78
N GLU A 108 4.62 7.35 -18.25
CA GLU A 108 4.41 6.44 -17.13
C GLU A 108 4.89 5.01 -17.48
N GLU A 109 4.66 4.58 -18.72
CA GLU A 109 5.12 3.27 -19.21
C GLU A 109 6.65 3.16 -19.24
N GLY A 110 7.34 4.20 -19.73
CA GLY A 110 8.81 4.24 -19.75
C GLY A 110 9.40 4.20 -18.34
N PHE A 111 8.86 5.02 -17.45
CA PHE A 111 9.26 5.06 -16.04
C PHE A 111 9.04 3.71 -15.37
N GLN A 112 7.86 3.11 -15.55
CA GLN A 112 7.56 1.83 -14.93
C GLN A 112 8.48 0.72 -15.46
N ARG A 113 8.73 0.66 -16.77
CA ARG A 113 9.67 -0.33 -17.35
C ARG A 113 11.08 -0.18 -16.80
N GLY A 114 11.61 1.05 -16.76
CA GLY A 114 12.95 1.34 -16.23
C GLY A 114 13.05 0.97 -14.75
N TRP A 115 12.05 1.37 -13.95
CA TRP A 115 12.01 1.02 -12.55
C TRP A 115 11.87 -0.49 -12.33
N ASP A 116 11.00 -1.18 -13.07
CA ASP A 116 10.80 -2.63 -12.96
C ASP A 116 12.11 -3.39 -13.30
N HIS A 117 12.86 -2.94 -14.31
CA HIS A 117 14.18 -3.49 -14.63
C HIS A 117 15.16 -3.34 -13.45
N GLY A 118 15.31 -2.11 -12.94
CA GLY A 118 16.21 -1.82 -11.81
C GLY A 118 15.77 -2.52 -10.52
N ASN A 119 14.48 -2.64 -10.28
CA ASN A 119 13.92 -3.32 -9.13
C ASN A 119 14.19 -4.82 -9.20
N ALA A 120 14.07 -5.46 -10.37
CA ALA A 120 14.45 -6.86 -10.57
C ALA A 120 15.94 -7.10 -10.28
N PHE A 121 16.82 -6.16 -10.66
CA PHE A 121 18.22 -6.17 -10.23
C PHE A 121 18.35 -6.03 -8.71
N GLY A 122 17.61 -5.12 -8.09
CA GLY A 122 17.56 -4.95 -6.63
C GLY A 122 17.17 -6.22 -5.88
N TYR A 123 16.21 -6.99 -6.39
CA TYR A 123 15.84 -8.32 -5.85
C TYR A 123 17.01 -9.30 -5.92
N ARG A 124 17.68 -9.41 -7.08
CA ARG A 124 18.85 -10.28 -7.23
C ARG A 124 19.97 -9.90 -6.27
N ALA A 125 20.32 -8.61 -6.21
CA ALA A 125 21.40 -8.11 -5.38
C ALA A 125 21.12 -8.35 -3.87
N MET A 126 19.91 -8.10 -3.40
CA MET A 126 19.55 -8.32 -1.99
C MET A 126 19.51 -9.82 -1.63
N LEU A 127 18.88 -10.64 -2.47
CA LEU A 127 18.64 -12.06 -2.17
C LEU A 127 19.87 -12.95 -2.39
N ARG A 128 20.82 -12.53 -3.24
CA ARG A 128 22.11 -13.21 -3.45
C ARG A 128 23.28 -12.56 -2.71
N SER A 129 23.01 -11.56 -1.87
CA SER A 129 24.06 -10.94 -1.06
C SER A 129 24.69 -11.94 -0.08
N LYS A 130 25.88 -11.63 0.45
CA LYS A 130 26.53 -12.46 1.48
C LYS A 130 25.71 -12.59 2.77
N THR A 131 24.82 -11.65 3.01
CA THR A 131 23.96 -11.55 4.20
C THR A 131 22.53 -11.23 3.76
N PRO A 132 21.82 -12.18 3.12
CA PRO A 132 20.47 -11.95 2.66
C PRO A 132 19.52 -11.77 3.86
N PRO A 133 18.35 -11.13 3.68
CA PRO A 133 17.38 -11.00 4.76
C PRO A 133 16.97 -12.38 5.29
N PRO A 134 16.89 -12.57 6.62
CA PRO A 134 16.64 -13.88 7.23
C PRO A 134 15.22 -14.39 6.94
N VAL A 135 14.28 -13.49 6.72
CA VAL A 135 12.90 -13.79 6.36
C VAL A 135 12.52 -12.95 5.16
N ILE A 136 11.93 -13.60 4.15
CA ILE A 136 11.37 -12.95 2.98
C ILE A 136 9.88 -13.22 2.99
N HIS A 137 9.10 -12.15 3.10
CA HIS A 137 7.66 -12.18 2.93
C HIS A 137 7.35 -11.87 1.48
N SER A 138 6.58 -12.75 0.84
CA SER A 138 6.17 -12.56 -0.54
C SER A 138 4.79 -13.17 -0.81
N ARG A 139 4.10 -12.61 -1.80
CA ARG A 139 2.80 -13.09 -2.30
C ARG A 139 2.75 -12.97 -3.82
N PRO A 140 1.87 -13.73 -4.49
CA PRO A 140 1.67 -13.61 -5.93
C PRO A 140 1.42 -12.16 -6.34
N THR A 141 2.02 -11.73 -7.45
CA THR A 141 1.93 -10.35 -7.94
C THR A 141 0.49 -9.91 -8.11
N ALA A 142 -0.38 -10.79 -8.62
CA ALA A 142 -1.79 -10.52 -8.81
C ALA A 142 -2.53 -10.22 -7.49
N GLU A 143 -2.15 -10.90 -6.40
CA GLU A 143 -2.73 -10.66 -5.09
C GLU A 143 -2.26 -9.32 -4.51
N LEU A 144 -0.97 -9.02 -4.63
CA LEU A 144 -0.42 -7.73 -4.20
C LEU A 144 -1.07 -6.57 -4.93
N ASP A 145 -1.30 -6.69 -6.24
CA ASP A 145 -1.99 -5.67 -7.04
C ASP A 145 -3.44 -5.48 -6.58
N ALA A 146 -4.17 -6.57 -6.34
CA ALA A 146 -5.55 -6.50 -5.88
C ALA A 146 -5.68 -5.83 -4.50
N VAL A 147 -4.78 -6.17 -3.56
CA VAL A 147 -4.71 -5.55 -2.23
C VAL A 147 -4.31 -4.07 -2.33
N TRP A 148 -3.30 -3.75 -3.14
CA TRP A 148 -2.89 -2.36 -3.36
C TRP A 148 -4.03 -1.52 -3.94
N ARG A 149 -4.70 -2.00 -5.00
CA ARG A 149 -5.84 -1.30 -5.60
C ARG A 149 -7.00 -1.09 -4.63
N TRP A 150 -7.27 -2.06 -3.77
CA TRP A 150 -8.26 -1.91 -2.70
C TRP A 150 -7.88 -0.75 -1.77
N ASN A 151 -6.67 -0.76 -1.23
CA ASN A 151 -6.21 0.27 -0.30
C ASN A 151 -6.10 1.66 -0.97
N TRP A 152 -5.61 1.72 -2.21
CA TRP A 152 -5.53 2.95 -3.01
C TRP A 152 -6.91 3.58 -3.24
N ARG A 153 -7.93 2.75 -3.51
CA ARG A 153 -9.31 3.21 -3.71
C ARG A 153 -10.12 3.32 -2.44
N LYS A 154 -9.57 3.00 -1.27
CA LYS A 154 -10.31 2.94 -0.01
C LYS A 154 -11.04 4.24 0.30
N ALA A 155 -10.37 5.39 0.19
CA ALA A 155 -10.97 6.70 0.45
C ALA A 155 -12.12 7.00 -0.53
N ALA A 156 -11.89 6.86 -1.84
CA ALA A 156 -12.94 7.06 -2.84
C ALA A 156 -14.13 6.10 -2.65
N THR A 157 -13.85 4.83 -2.30
CA THR A 157 -14.90 3.83 -2.03
C THR A 157 -15.70 4.18 -0.77
N GLN A 158 -15.02 4.72 0.25
CA GLN A 158 -15.65 5.22 1.48
C GLN A 158 -16.57 6.41 1.18
N ASP A 159 -16.13 7.37 0.36
CA ASP A 159 -16.92 8.51 -0.06
C ASP A 159 -18.16 8.09 -0.89
N GLU A 160 -17.99 7.10 -1.78
CA GLU A 160 -19.09 6.55 -2.59
C GLU A 160 -20.16 5.82 -1.76
N LEU A 161 -19.76 5.10 -0.70
CA LEU A 161 -20.67 4.31 0.14
C LEU A 161 -21.25 5.11 1.31
N GLY A 162 -20.64 6.25 1.63
CA GLY A 162 -21.01 7.14 2.73
C GLY A 162 -20.60 6.62 4.11
N ASP A 163 -20.80 7.46 5.13
CA ASP A 163 -20.28 7.26 6.49
C ASP A 163 -20.94 6.11 7.27
N GLU A 164 -22.04 5.55 6.77
CA GLU A 164 -22.73 4.42 7.41
C GLU A 164 -22.03 3.09 7.18
N ILE A 165 -21.20 2.99 6.13
CA ILE A 165 -20.52 1.76 5.73
C ILE A 165 -19.04 1.94 5.97
N PHE A 166 -18.44 1.07 6.77
CA PHE A 166 -17.00 1.06 6.92
C PHE A 166 -16.32 0.37 5.73
N VAL A 167 -15.25 0.98 5.19
CA VAL A 167 -14.36 0.34 4.20
C VAL A 167 -13.01 0.06 4.85
N PRO A 168 -12.69 -1.21 5.18
CA PRO A 168 -11.48 -1.54 5.91
C PRO A 168 -10.24 -1.39 5.02
N ARG A 169 -9.11 -1.05 5.63
CA ARG A 169 -7.80 -1.26 5.00
C ARG A 169 -7.44 -2.74 5.07
N ILE A 170 -6.83 -3.26 4.01
CA ILE A 170 -6.18 -4.58 4.02
C ILE A 170 -4.72 -4.43 4.42
N PHE A 171 -4.24 -5.28 5.33
CA PHE A 171 -2.86 -5.30 5.81
C PHE A 171 -2.34 -6.73 5.91
N TRP A 172 -1.03 -6.88 6.11
CA TRP A 172 -0.39 -8.19 6.22
C TRP A 172 -0.08 -8.53 7.67
N VAL A 173 -0.30 -9.79 8.04
CA VAL A 173 0.08 -10.34 9.34
C VAL A 173 0.82 -11.65 9.19
N VAL A 174 1.75 -11.90 10.10
CA VAL A 174 2.39 -13.21 10.28
C VAL A 174 1.89 -13.79 11.59
N GLY A 175 1.24 -14.96 11.51
CA GLY A 175 0.86 -15.78 12.66
C GLY A 175 1.27 -17.23 12.38
N ASP A 176 1.84 -17.91 13.37
CA ASP A 176 2.34 -19.29 13.24
C ASP A 176 3.27 -19.50 12.02
N GLY A 177 4.09 -18.49 11.70
CA GLY A 177 5.01 -18.49 10.56
C GLY A 177 4.36 -18.29 9.19
N LYS A 178 3.04 -18.12 9.10
CA LYS A 178 2.31 -17.91 7.85
C LYS A 178 1.95 -16.44 7.65
N LEU A 179 2.36 -15.88 6.51
CA LEU A 179 1.91 -14.58 6.04
C LEU A 179 0.46 -14.68 5.50
N SER A 180 -0.42 -13.83 6.00
CA SER A 180 -1.84 -13.78 5.65
C SER A 180 -2.30 -12.34 5.40
N SER A 181 -3.18 -12.13 4.42
CA SER A 181 -3.90 -10.86 4.29
C SER A 181 -4.96 -10.73 5.37
N ALA A 182 -5.19 -9.52 5.87
CA ALA A 182 -6.12 -9.28 6.96
C ALA A 182 -6.89 -7.97 6.81
N ALA A 183 -8.09 -7.94 7.39
CA ALA A 183 -8.93 -6.74 7.54
C ALA A 183 -9.51 -6.71 8.96
N VAL A 184 -9.84 -5.51 9.44
CA VAL A 184 -10.53 -5.33 10.74
C VAL A 184 -12.03 -5.21 10.51
N TRP A 185 -12.83 -5.85 11.37
CA TRP A 185 -14.28 -5.69 11.39
C TRP A 185 -14.77 -5.37 12.81
N PRO A 186 -14.81 -4.08 13.19
CA PRO A 186 -15.19 -3.67 14.55
C PRO A 186 -16.65 -3.97 14.83
N ASP A 187 -16.94 -4.67 15.93
CA ASP A 187 -18.28 -4.86 16.50
C ASP A 187 -19.38 -5.34 15.51
N GLY A 188 -18.99 -5.95 14.39
CA GLY A 188 -19.92 -6.36 13.34
C GLY A 188 -20.74 -5.19 12.78
N ILE A 189 -20.14 -3.99 12.68
CA ILE A 189 -20.78 -2.80 12.07
C ILE A 189 -21.05 -3.02 10.58
N PRO A 190 -21.89 -2.20 9.93
CA PRO A 190 -22.03 -2.24 8.49
C PRO A 190 -20.68 -2.01 7.80
N GLU A 191 -20.30 -2.92 6.90
CA GLU A 191 -18.96 -2.96 6.33
C GLU A 191 -18.97 -3.55 4.91
N LEU A 192 -18.14 -3.00 4.03
CA LEU A 192 -17.77 -3.64 2.78
C LEU A 192 -16.59 -4.59 3.05
N VAL A 193 -16.90 -5.86 3.25
CA VAL A 193 -15.94 -6.87 3.72
C VAL A 193 -15.15 -7.45 2.52
N PRO A 194 -13.81 -7.26 2.43
CA PRO A 194 -12.99 -7.78 1.34
C PRO A 194 -12.60 -9.24 1.56
N SER A 195 -12.49 -10.03 0.49
CA SER A 195 -12.00 -11.41 0.53
C SER A 195 -10.51 -11.50 0.88
N VAL A 196 -10.18 -11.41 2.17
CA VAL A 196 -8.84 -11.60 2.76
C VAL A 196 -8.70 -12.98 3.44
N ASP A 197 -7.51 -13.34 3.91
CA ASP A 197 -7.29 -14.60 4.62
C ASP A 197 -7.91 -14.60 6.04
N LEU A 198 -7.78 -13.49 6.77
CA LEU A 198 -8.15 -13.35 8.18
C LEU A 198 -8.95 -12.06 8.46
N TYR A 199 -9.89 -12.14 9.39
CA TYR A 199 -10.62 -10.98 9.92
C TYR A 199 -10.33 -10.81 11.40
N PHE A 200 -9.93 -9.59 11.77
CA PHE A 200 -9.73 -9.16 13.15
C PHE A 200 -11.00 -8.46 13.63
N ILE A 201 -11.79 -9.18 14.41
CA ILE A 201 -13.10 -8.74 14.89
C ILE A 201 -12.93 -8.23 16.32
N GLY A 202 -12.75 -6.91 16.46
CA GLY A 202 -12.71 -6.25 17.76
C GLY A 202 -14.12 -6.13 18.33
N ARG A 203 -14.36 -6.64 19.54
CA ARG A 203 -15.68 -6.60 20.19
C ARG A 203 -15.63 -5.70 21.41
N ASP A 204 -16.52 -4.70 21.42
CA ASP A 204 -16.80 -3.85 22.56
C ASP A 204 -18.28 -4.00 22.96
N LYS A 205 -19.19 -3.62 22.06
CA LYS A 205 -20.63 -3.78 22.27
C LYS A 205 -21.09 -5.22 22.14
N LEU A 206 -20.39 -6.02 21.34
CA LEU A 206 -20.70 -7.45 21.16
C LEU A 206 -19.83 -8.38 22.03
N ALA A 207 -19.01 -7.81 22.92
CA ALA A 207 -18.16 -8.58 23.80
C ALA A 207 -18.94 -9.44 24.81
N PRO A 208 -18.42 -10.62 25.19
CA PRO A 208 -19.02 -11.46 26.21
C PRO A 208 -19.07 -10.74 27.57
N ARG A 209 -20.10 -11.05 28.37
CA ARG A 209 -20.25 -10.51 29.74
C ARG A 209 -19.58 -11.44 30.75
N ARG A 210 -18.79 -10.86 31.65
CA ARG A 210 -18.21 -11.52 32.83
C ARG A 210 -18.49 -10.66 34.05
N LEU A 211 -19.24 -11.19 35.02
CA LEU A 211 -19.60 -10.51 36.29
C LEU A 211 -20.02 -9.03 36.08
N PHE A 212 -21.19 -8.83 35.47
CA PHE A 212 -21.82 -7.52 35.19
C PHE A 212 -21.07 -6.56 34.24
N ARG A 213 -19.83 -6.86 33.81
CA ARG A 213 -19.08 -6.04 32.84
C ARG A 213 -18.81 -6.79 31.53
N ARG A 214 -18.74 -6.05 30.42
CA ARG A 214 -18.24 -6.59 29.15
C ARG A 214 -16.71 -6.61 29.16
N GLU A 215 -16.14 -7.73 28.74
CA GLU A 215 -14.68 -7.88 28.59
C GLU A 215 -14.32 -7.67 27.12
N GLN A 216 -13.86 -6.47 26.78
CA GLN A 216 -13.43 -6.15 25.40
C GLN A 216 -12.38 -7.16 24.94
N ASP A 217 -12.57 -7.68 23.73
CA ASP A 217 -11.65 -8.64 23.16
C ASP A 217 -11.56 -8.50 21.64
N THR A 218 -10.69 -9.33 21.04
CA THR A 218 -10.56 -9.45 19.60
C THR A 218 -10.57 -10.93 19.25
N CYS A 219 -11.34 -11.28 18.22
CA CYS A 219 -11.36 -12.60 17.63
C CYS A 219 -10.71 -12.55 16.25
N ILE A 220 -9.87 -13.54 15.94
CA ILE A 220 -9.28 -13.71 14.62
C ILE A 220 -10.01 -14.86 13.93
N VAL A 221 -10.59 -14.59 12.77
CA VAL A 221 -11.45 -15.54 12.06
C VAL A 221 -10.94 -15.76 10.65
N PRO A 222 -10.76 -17.01 10.18
CA PRO A 222 -10.44 -17.26 8.78
C PRO A 222 -11.65 -16.99 7.89
N ARG A 223 -11.41 -16.54 6.65
CA ARG A 223 -12.48 -16.28 5.67
C ARG A 223 -13.47 -17.42 5.50
N SER A 224 -12.98 -18.67 5.48
CA SER A 224 -13.84 -19.85 5.34
C SER A 224 -14.93 -19.93 6.42
N ALA A 225 -14.61 -19.58 7.67
CA ALA A 225 -15.58 -19.60 8.76
C ALA A 225 -16.61 -18.47 8.62
N LEU A 226 -16.19 -17.30 8.13
CA LEU A 226 -17.09 -16.18 7.84
C LEU A 226 -18.02 -16.53 6.66
N GLU A 227 -17.50 -17.09 5.57
CA GLU A 227 -18.29 -17.48 4.40
C GLU A 227 -19.27 -18.62 4.72
N GLN A 228 -18.87 -19.56 5.57
CA GLN A 228 -19.77 -20.61 6.05
C GLN A 228 -20.94 -20.03 6.87
N ALA A 229 -20.71 -18.99 7.65
CA ALA A 229 -21.72 -18.41 8.52
C ALA A 229 -22.62 -17.39 7.82
N LEU A 230 -22.04 -16.57 6.93
CA LEU A 230 -22.71 -15.41 6.35
C LEU A 230 -22.97 -15.56 4.85
N GLY A 231 -22.34 -16.54 4.18
CA GLY A 231 -22.37 -16.77 2.73
C GLY A 231 -21.11 -16.25 2.02
N PRO A 232 -20.89 -16.66 0.75
CA PRO A 232 -19.64 -16.40 0.04
C PRO A 232 -19.40 -14.92 -0.26
N MET A 233 -18.13 -14.56 -0.46
CA MET A 233 -17.76 -13.30 -1.10
C MET A 233 -18.09 -13.35 -2.59
N THR A 234 -18.56 -12.25 -3.15
CA THR A 234 -18.95 -12.18 -4.57
C THR A 234 -17.93 -11.40 -5.36
N ALA A 235 -17.63 -11.87 -6.58
CA ALA A 235 -16.93 -11.03 -7.55
C ALA A 235 -17.82 -9.82 -7.86
N ASP A 236 -17.25 -8.64 -7.72
CA ASP A 236 -17.92 -7.33 -7.73
C ASP A 236 -17.10 -6.37 -8.64
N ARG A 237 -17.59 -5.15 -8.87
CA ARG A 237 -16.81 -3.99 -9.36
C ARG A 237 -15.56 -3.63 -8.54
N HIS A 238 -15.40 -4.17 -7.32
CA HIS A 238 -14.25 -3.92 -6.45
C HIS A 238 -12.99 -4.74 -6.84
N PRO A 239 -11.76 -4.29 -6.50
CA PRO A 239 -10.52 -4.97 -6.89
C PRO A 239 -10.34 -6.39 -6.35
N LEU A 240 -11.06 -6.73 -5.27
CA LEU A 240 -11.14 -8.04 -4.68
C LEU A 240 -12.61 -8.45 -4.58
N PRO A 241 -12.93 -9.76 -4.66
CA PRO A 241 -14.25 -10.23 -4.25
C PRO A 241 -14.58 -9.67 -2.87
N SER A 242 -15.79 -9.17 -2.71
CA SER A 242 -16.21 -8.52 -1.48
C SER A 242 -17.70 -8.71 -1.25
N ARG A 243 -18.15 -8.33 -0.06
CA ARG A 243 -19.57 -8.33 0.27
C ARG A 243 -19.91 -7.17 1.17
N LEU A 244 -20.95 -6.44 0.78
CA LEU A 244 -21.53 -5.38 1.61
C LEU A 244 -22.50 -5.98 2.61
N PHE A 245 -22.25 -5.76 3.90
CA PHE A 245 -23.19 -6.07 4.97
C PHE A 245 -23.84 -4.76 5.44
N LYS A 246 -25.08 -4.48 5.04
CA LYS A 246 -25.80 -3.25 5.41
C LYS A 246 -27.23 -3.52 5.92
N GLY A 247 -27.90 -4.54 5.40
CA GLY A 247 -29.32 -4.76 5.66
C GLY A 247 -29.62 -5.16 7.12
N THR A 248 -30.80 -4.79 7.63
CA THR A 248 -31.19 -5.12 9.01
C THR A 248 -31.14 -6.62 9.32
N ASN A 249 -31.51 -7.48 8.37
CA ASN A 249 -31.44 -8.93 8.54
C ASN A 249 -29.99 -9.44 8.48
N GLU A 250 -29.19 -8.95 7.53
CA GLU A 250 -27.77 -9.29 7.43
C GLU A 250 -27.02 -8.93 8.71
N LEU A 251 -27.29 -7.74 9.26
CA LEU A 251 -26.68 -7.29 10.52
C LEU A 251 -27.13 -8.13 11.73
N LYS A 252 -28.32 -8.75 11.70
CA LYS A 252 -28.72 -9.71 12.75
C LYS A 252 -27.89 -10.99 12.66
N ASP A 253 -27.65 -11.50 11.47
CA ASP A 253 -26.83 -12.70 11.27
C ASP A 253 -25.35 -12.42 11.58
N VAL A 254 -24.83 -11.25 11.18
CA VAL A 254 -23.50 -10.76 11.59
C VAL A 254 -23.39 -10.68 13.10
N ARG A 255 -24.36 -10.07 13.79
CA ARG A 255 -24.35 -9.99 15.26
C ARG A 255 -24.37 -11.38 15.91
N ARG A 256 -25.20 -12.30 15.40
CA ARG A 256 -25.26 -13.68 15.90
C ARG A 256 -23.91 -14.38 15.73
N PHE A 257 -23.30 -14.22 14.55
CA PHE A 257 -21.98 -14.76 14.26
C PHE A 257 -20.92 -14.20 15.22
N VAL A 258 -20.78 -12.87 15.29
CA VAL A 258 -19.76 -12.18 16.11
C VAL A 258 -19.91 -12.46 17.60
N THR A 259 -21.14 -12.51 18.12
CA THR A 259 -21.39 -12.85 19.53
C THR A 259 -21.12 -14.33 19.85
N GLY A 260 -21.26 -15.22 18.87
CA GLY A 260 -20.94 -16.64 19.01
C GLY A 260 -19.45 -16.98 18.96
N LEU A 261 -18.59 -16.04 18.56
CA LEU A 261 -17.15 -16.29 18.44
C LEU A 261 -16.52 -16.52 19.82
N ARG A 262 -15.65 -17.53 19.89
CA ARG A 262 -14.76 -17.76 21.03
C ARG A 262 -13.52 -16.90 20.88
N ARG A 263 -13.12 -16.24 21.96
CA ARG A 263 -11.84 -15.52 22.02
C ARG A 263 -10.71 -16.48 21.67
N ASN A 264 -9.85 -16.09 20.75
CA ASN A 264 -8.62 -16.78 20.42
C ASN A 264 -7.45 -15.79 20.50
N ALA A 265 -6.39 -16.20 21.17
CA ALA A 265 -5.13 -15.47 21.18
C ALA A 265 -4.23 -16.12 20.14
N VAL A 266 -4.12 -15.52 18.97
CA VAL A 266 -3.08 -15.85 18.00
C VAL A 266 -2.06 -14.73 18.09
N ASN A 267 -0.80 -15.07 18.38
CA ASN A 267 0.29 -14.10 18.32
C ASN A 267 0.53 -13.77 16.85
N THR A 268 0.10 -12.58 16.45
CA THR A 268 0.29 -12.07 15.10
C THR A 268 1.15 -10.82 15.12
N THR A 269 2.08 -10.71 14.19
CA THR A 269 2.88 -9.49 13.96
C THR A 269 2.44 -8.87 12.64
N VAL A 270 2.16 -7.57 12.64
CA VAL A 270 1.87 -6.82 11.41
C VAL A 270 3.15 -6.67 10.60
N VAL A 271 3.05 -6.92 9.29
CA VAL A 271 4.15 -6.71 8.33
C VAL A 271 3.81 -5.49 7.47
N SER A 272 4.79 -4.61 7.28
CA SER A 272 4.59 -3.41 6.45
C SER A 272 4.34 -3.80 5.00
N MET A 273 3.49 -3.04 4.29
CA MET A 273 3.14 -3.30 2.89
C MET A 273 4.37 -3.28 1.99
N ASP A 274 5.35 -2.41 2.26
CA ASP A 274 6.58 -2.28 1.50
C ASP A 274 7.56 -3.45 1.69
N GLN A 275 7.29 -4.32 2.67
CA GLN A 275 8.10 -5.49 3.00
C GLN A 275 7.53 -6.81 2.46
N VAL A 276 6.35 -6.79 1.82
CA VAL A 276 5.76 -7.99 1.20
C VAL A 276 5.99 -7.96 -0.31
N LEU A 277 7.00 -8.71 -0.74
CA LEU A 277 7.56 -8.65 -2.09
C LEU A 277 6.76 -9.48 -3.11
N ASN A 278 6.95 -9.17 -4.39
CA ASN A 278 6.41 -9.98 -5.49
C ASN A 278 7.06 -11.38 -5.48
N GLN A 279 6.25 -12.43 -5.30
CA GLN A 279 6.73 -13.82 -5.26
C GLN A 279 7.49 -14.19 -6.54
N GLU A 280 6.99 -13.79 -7.70
CA GLU A 280 7.57 -14.09 -9.00
C GLU A 280 8.97 -13.50 -9.15
N LEU A 281 9.21 -12.28 -8.64
CA LEU A 281 10.54 -11.67 -8.63
C LEU A 281 11.46 -12.32 -7.61
N VAL A 282 10.94 -12.74 -6.45
CA VAL A 282 11.71 -13.51 -5.45
C VAL A 282 12.19 -14.83 -6.03
N ASP A 283 11.30 -15.56 -6.72
CA ASP A 283 11.61 -16.86 -7.31
C ASP A 283 12.59 -16.72 -8.48
N GLN A 284 12.39 -15.73 -9.35
CA GLN A 284 13.32 -15.41 -10.43
C GLN A 284 14.70 -15.03 -9.87
N ALA A 285 14.76 -14.22 -8.82
CA ALA A 285 16.01 -13.78 -8.24
C ALA A 285 16.79 -14.91 -7.53
N ARG A 286 16.10 -15.94 -7.04
CA ARG A 286 16.71 -17.13 -6.41
C ARG A 286 17.09 -18.24 -7.39
N SER A 287 16.48 -18.26 -8.57
CA SER A 287 16.83 -19.20 -9.63
C SER A 287 18.30 -19.04 -10.05
N PRO A 288 19.06 -20.10 -10.34
CA PRO A 288 20.49 -20.02 -10.65
C PRO A 288 20.83 -18.95 -11.69
#